data_AF-A0A6B0GNU1-F1
#
_entry.id   AF-A0A6B0GNU1-F1
#
_cell.length_a   1.000
_cell.length_b   1.000
_cell.length_c   1.000
_cell.angle_alpha   90.00
_cell.angle_beta   90.00
_cell.angle_gamma   90.00
#
_symmetry.space_group_name_H-M   'P 1'
#
loop_
_entity.id
_entity.type
_entity.pdbx_description
1 polymer ?
#
loop_
_entity_poly.entity_id
_entity_poly.type
_entity_poly.pdbx_seq_one_letter_code
_entity_poly.pdbx_strand_id
1 'polypeptide(L)'
;MAFRGFDVSWLAVLGFLMVLPMIGVGPEWLRLFGVCFLLAFLPFLRSDDGDHGMESYDAGTNARFLVSQLLFGLTPWGFVASLAQLFGQFVPLARYRGRLPTPESTDQTVALRPPFDGEWTVVNGGVTKATAHSWELLAQRYAYDFLLTDDLGRTHSADGIWLEDYYAYGEPVLAPAGGTVVAVKDGLRDHPSPGTGWTEWRTWDVRGNHVVVDHDGEYSLLAHLQEGSVCVEPGERVEVGQQVGRCGNSGNSTEPHLHYQLQDTPDFFTAMGLPPAFSGVELAGANAEDPRTNGRGERRRWAYLRRGQHVRYVTDETAEERGADRPAAR
;
A
#
# COMPACT_ATOMS: atom_id res chain seq x y z
N MET A 1 27.60 8.51 7.33
CA MET A 1 26.86 7.30 7.75
C MET A 1 25.40 7.57 7.40
N ALA A 2 25.00 7.21 6.17
CA ALA A 2 23.66 7.51 5.66
C ALA A 2 22.66 6.56 6.32
N PHE A 3 21.59 7.12 6.90
CA PHE A 3 20.47 6.36 7.45
C PHE A 3 19.71 5.67 6.30
N ARG A 4 20.19 4.51 5.85
CA ARG A 4 19.43 3.62 4.97
C ARG A 4 18.42 2.85 5.82
N GLY A 5 17.13 3.08 5.58
CA GLY A 5 16.04 2.29 6.18
C GLY A 5 15.17 3.02 7.20
N PHE A 6 15.15 4.36 7.22
CA PHE A 6 14.20 5.11 8.04
C PHE A 6 12.88 5.29 7.29
N ASP A 7 11.83 4.62 7.78
CA ASP A 7 10.47 4.74 7.23
C ASP A 7 9.88 6.13 7.59
N VAL A 8 9.46 6.87 6.56
CA VAL A 8 8.98 8.26 6.65
C VAL A 8 7.73 8.37 7.54
N SER A 9 7.00 7.27 7.73
CA SER A 9 5.85 7.17 8.64
C SER A 9 6.20 7.49 10.10
N TRP A 10 7.45 7.27 10.52
CA TRP A 10 7.94 7.61 11.85
C TRP A 10 8.08 9.12 12.07
N LEU A 11 8.05 9.93 11.01
CA LEU A 11 8.23 11.39 11.11
C LEU A 11 7.01 12.08 11.74
N ALA A 12 5.80 11.56 11.57
CA ALA A 12 4.62 12.09 12.26
C ALA A 12 4.69 11.86 13.78
N VAL A 13 5.17 10.67 14.19
CA VAL A 13 5.38 10.28 15.59
C VAL A 13 6.47 11.12 16.25
N LEU A 14 7.62 11.28 15.59
CA LEU A 14 8.76 12.03 16.12
C LEU A 14 8.55 13.55 16.05
N GLY A 15 7.86 14.03 15.01
CA GLY A 15 7.47 15.44 14.86
C GLY A 15 6.56 15.92 15.99
N PHE A 16 5.67 15.07 16.51
CA PHE A 16 4.80 15.45 17.63
C PHE A 16 5.51 15.50 18.99
N LEU A 17 6.47 14.60 19.26
CA LEU A 17 7.32 14.69 20.45
C LEU A 17 8.08 16.03 20.52
N MET A 18 8.14 16.79 19.41
CA MET A 18 8.69 18.14 19.34
C MET A 18 7.70 19.27 19.64
N VAL A 19 6.39 19.05 19.47
CA VAL A 19 5.38 20.13 19.63
C VAL A 19 5.31 20.58 21.08
N LEU A 20 5.32 19.63 22.02
CA LEU A 20 5.26 19.90 23.45
C LEU A 20 6.44 20.82 23.90
N PRO A 21 7.72 20.51 23.61
CA PRO A 21 8.85 21.38 23.95
C PRO A 21 8.81 22.77 23.28
N MET A 22 8.30 22.85 22.04
CA MET A 22 8.22 24.11 21.27
C MET A 22 7.14 25.06 21.78
N ILE A 23 6.05 24.54 22.37
CA ILE A 23 5.04 25.35 23.08
C ILE A 23 5.35 25.51 24.59
N GLY A 24 6.56 25.14 25.03
CA GLY A 24 7.02 25.35 26.40
C GLY A 24 6.62 24.27 27.40
N VAL A 25 6.16 23.11 26.93
CA VAL A 25 5.73 21.97 27.76
C VAL A 25 6.78 20.87 27.72
N GLY A 26 7.37 20.55 28.88
CA GLY A 26 8.34 19.46 29.05
C GLY A 26 9.80 19.92 29.21
N PRO A 27 10.72 19.01 29.57
CA PRO A 27 12.10 19.35 29.94
C PRO A 27 12.95 19.86 28.77
N GLU A 28 13.82 20.85 29.03
CA GLU A 28 14.59 21.61 28.02
C GLU A 28 15.47 20.75 27.10
N TRP A 29 15.91 19.57 27.53
CA TRP A 29 16.72 18.66 26.71
C TRP A 29 15.95 18.11 25.49
N LEU A 30 14.61 18.09 25.52
CA LEU A 30 13.78 17.74 24.36
C LEU A 30 13.84 18.82 23.25
N ARG A 31 14.21 20.06 23.57
CA ARG A 31 14.41 21.13 22.56
C ARG A 31 15.66 20.90 21.73
N LEU A 32 16.76 20.43 22.35
CA LEU A 32 17.97 20.00 21.65
C LEU A 32 17.71 18.77 20.78
N PHE A 33 16.88 17.84 21.25
CA PHE A 33 16.44 16.69 20.46
C PHE A 33 15.66 17.15 19.21
N GLY A 34 14.78 18.15 19.32
CA GLY A 34 14.05 18.67 18.17
C GLY A 34 14.93 19.35 17.11
N VAL A 35 15.99 20.05 17.51
CA VAL A 35 16.99 20.60 16.57
C VAL A 35 17.83 19.50 15.93
N CYS A 36 18.28 18.50 16.70
CA CYS A 36 18.99 17.34 16.15
C CYS A 36 18.12 16.48 15.22
N PHE A 37 16.81 16.40 15.50
CA PHE A 37 15.83 15.71 14.67
C PHE A 37 15.61 16.46 13.36
N LEU A 38 15.40 17.78 13.38
CA LEU A 38 15.38 18.63 12.17
C LEU A 38 16.67 18.51 11.34
N LEU A 39 17.83 18.36 11.99
CA LEU A 39 19.10 18.11 11.31
C LEU A 39 19.21 16.70 10.71
N ALA A 40 18.44 15.71 11.21
CA ALA A 40 18.32 14.39 10.60
C ALA A 40 17.50 14.39 9.29
N PHE A 41 16.82 15.49 8.95
CA PHE A 41 16.14 15.71 7.66
C PHE A 41 17.07 16.26 6.56
N LEU A 42 18.25 16.78 6.91
CA LEU A 42 19.19 17.32 5.91
C LEU A 42 19.55 16.32 4.79
N PRO A 43 19.66 15.00 5.04
CA PRO A 43 19.87 14.01 3.99
C PRO A 43 18.68 13.86 3.02
N PHE A 44 17.43 14.00 3.49
CA PHE A 44 16.22 13.90 2.64
C PHE A 44 15.98 15.16 1.81
N LEU A 45 16.40 16.33 2.29
CA LEU A 45 16.42 17.57 1.50
C LEU A 45 17.57 17.62 0.50
N ARG A 46 18.48 16.63 0.52
CA ARG A 46 19.70 16.57 -0.31
C ARG A 46 19.86 15.26 -1.08
N SER A 47 18.89 14.35 -1.07
CA SER A 47 19.05 13.07 -1.75
C SER A 47 18.93 13.26 -3.26
N ASP A 48 20.08 13.31 -3.91
CA ASP A 48 20.30 13.21 -5.36
C ASP A 48 20.70 11.76 -5.75
N ASP A 49 20.41 10.78 -4.89
CA ASP A 49 20.86 9.40 -5.04
C ASP A 49 19.78 8.57 -5.76
N GLY A 50 19.98 8.39 -7.07
CA GLY A 50 19.10 7.67 -8.00
C GLY A 50 19.00 6.16 -7.82
N ASP A 51 18.50 5.69 -6.67
CA ASP A 51 18.03 4.31 -6.49
C ASP A 51 16.76 4.24 -5.62
N HIS A 52 15.82 5.14 -5.92
CA HIS A 52 14.48 5.13 -5.34
C HIS A 52 13.50 4.69 -6.42
N GLY A 53 12.44 3.97 -6.03
CA GLY A 53 11.36 3.55 -6.92
C GLY A 53 10.78 4.75 -7.68
N MET A 54 9.83 4.49 -8.58
CA MET A 54 9.24 5.49 -9.48
C MET A 54 8.53 6.69 -8.79
N GLU A 55 8.70 6.89 -7.49
CA GLU A 55 8.51 8.14 -6.75
C GLU A 55 9.83 8.93 -6.61
N SER A 56 10.59 9.12 -7.70
CA SER A 56 11.64 10.14 -7.71
C SER A 56 11.01 11.53 -7.88
N TYR A 57 10.16 11.91 -6.94
CA TYR A 57 9.59 13.24 -6.88
C TYR A 57 10.72 14.27 -6.75
N ASP A 58 10.54 15.44 -7.36
CA ASP A 58 11.46 16.55 -7.15
C ASP A 58 11.48 16.95 -5.66
N ALA A 59 12.55 17.62 -5.24
CA ALA A 59 12.74 18.03 -3.85
C ALA A 59 11.56 18.88 -3.30
N GLY A 60 10.90 19.65 -4.15
CA GLY A 60 9.73 20.45 -3.76
C GLY A 60 8.52 19.58 -3.46
N THR A 61 8.29 18.55 -4.27
CA THR A 61 7.20 17.59 -4.08
C THR A 61 7.41 16.75 -2.82
N ASN A 62 8.63 16.27 -2.58
CA ASN A 62 8.99 15.60 -1.32
C ASN A 62 8.80 16.51 -0.09
N ALA A 63 9.16 17.79 -0.20
CA ALA A 63 8.96 18.75 0.88
C ALA A 63 7.47 18.94 1.22
N ARG A 64 6.59 19.03 0.20
CA ARG A 64 5.14 19.13 0.41
C ARG A 64 4.55 17.88 1.05
N PHE A 65 5.05 16.70 0.68
CA PHE A 65 4.65 15.45 1.33
C PHE A 65 4.99 15.47 2.82
N LEU A 66 6.23 15.82 3.15
CA LEU A 66 6.66 15.96 4.54
C LEU A 66 5.82 16.98 5.32
N VAL A 67 5.50 18.13 4.72
CA VAL A 67 4.62 19.13 5.34
C VAL A 67 3.22 18.55 5.57
N SER A 68 2.67 17.78 4.63
CA SER A 68 1.36 17.13 4.79
C SER A 68 1.36 16.14 5.96
N GLN A 69 2.42 15.32 6.10
CA GLN A 69 2.56 14.39 7.23
C GLN A 69 2.65 15.13 8.57
N LEU A 70 3.37 16.25 8.62
CA LEU A 70 3.47 17.08 9.83
C LEU A 70 2.11 17.71 10.18
N LEU A 71 1.40 18.27 9.20
CA LEU A 71 0.07 18.84 9.40
C LEU A 71 -0.93 17.79 9.88
N PHE A 72 -0.88 16.58 9.30
CA PHE A 72 -1.70 15.45 9.75
C PHE A 72 -1.40 15.09 11.21
N GLY A 73 -0.13 14.95 11.57
CA GLY A 73 0.28 14.63 12.95
C GLY A 73 -0.10 15.69 14.00
N LEU A 74 -0.35 16.93 13.58
CA LEU A 74 -0.85 18.01 14.46
C LEU A 74 -2.36 17.95 14.70
N THR A 75 -3.11 17.22 13.87
CA THR A 75 -4.55 17.01 14.11
C THR A 75 -4.78 16.03 15.27
N PRO A 76 -5.90 16.12 16.01
CA PRO A 76 -6.20 15.17 17.09
C PRO A 76 -6.25 13.72 16.62
N TRP A 77 -6.84 13.47 15.45
CA TRP A 77 -6.96 12.13 14.87
C TRP A 77 -5.63 11.62 14.30
N GLY A 78 -4.86 12.47 13.61
CA GLY A 78 -3.55 12.07 13.10
C GLY A 78 -2.55 11.80 14.20
N PHE A 79 -2.64 12.53 15.32
CA PHE A 79 -1.89 12.20 16.53
C PHE A 79 -2.27 10.81 17.08
N VAL A 80 -3.56 10.52 17.24
CA VAL A 80 -4.02 9.21 17.72
C VAL A 80 -3.60 8.10 16.76
N ALA A 81 -3.75 8.30 15.45
CA ALA A 81 -3.33 7.33 14.43
C ALA A 81 -1.80 7.08 14.49
N SER A 82 -1.00 8.12 14.68
CA SER A 82 0.46 8.00 14.83
C SER A 82 0.84 7.17 16.07
N LEU A 83 0.17 7.40 17.20
CA LEU A 83 0.37 6.59 18.41
C LEU A 83 -0.10 5.14 18.21
N ALA A 84 -1.26 4.96 17.57
CA ALA A 84 -1.78 3.62 17.28
C ALA A 84 -0.83 2.85 16.36
N GLN A 85 -0.22 3.49 15.37
CA GLN A 85 0.76 2.87 14.48
C GLN A 85 2.09 2.57 15.19
N LEU A 86 2.55 3.42 16.10
CA LEU A 86 3.75 3.16 16.91
C LEU A 86 3.53 1.99 17.87
N PHE A 87 2.47 2.04 18.67
CA PHE A 87 2.25 1.08 19.75
C PHE A 87 1.52 -0.18 19.31
N GLY A 88 0.71 -0.10 18.25
CA GLY A 88 -0.07 -1.21 17.73
C GLY A 88 0.79 -2.38 17.29
N GLN A 89 2.03 -2.12 16.82
CA GLN A 89 3.00 -3.14 16.42
C GLN A 89 3.49 -4.04 17.56
N PHE A 90 3.35 -3.62 18.83
CA PHE A 90 3.64 -4.50 19.97
C PHE A 90 2.64 -5.65 20.10
N VAL A 91 1.39 -5.44 19.67
CA VAL A 91 0.35 -6.46 19.72
C VAL A 91 0.72 -7.68 18.88
N PRO A 92 1.03 -7.55 17.57
CA PRO A 92 1.42 -8.71 16.81
C PRO A 92 2.79 -9.27 17.22
N LEU A 93 3.75 -8.44 17.66
CA LEU A 93 5.01 -8.95 18.22
C LEU A 93 4.77 -9.90 19.40
N ALA A 94 3.83 -9.55 20.28
CA ALA A 94 3.41 -10.40 21.39
C ALA A 94 2.63 -11.63 20.89
N ARG A 95 1.66 -11.45 19.97
CA ARG A 95 0.83 -12.51 19.37
C ARG A 95 1.69 -13.62 18.75
N TYR A 96 2.70 -13.22 17.98
CA TYR A 96 3.62 -14.13 17.30
C TYR A 96 4.88 -14.47 18.10
N ARG A 97 5.02 -13.94 19.33
CA ARG A 97 6.21 -14.14 20.19
C ARG A 97 7.52 -13.85 19.46
N GLY A 98 7.53 -12.81 18.63
CA GLY A 98 8.67 -12.41 17.79
C GLY A 98 8.92 -13.27 16.54
N ARG A 99 8.16 -14.35 16.31
CA ARG A 99 8.25 -15.20 15.11
C ARG A 99 7.24 -14.75 14.06
N LEU A 100 7.55 -13.62 13.43
CA LEU A 100 6.66 -12.97 12.49
C LEU A 100 6.44 -13.81 11.21
N PRO A 101 5.24 -13.78 10.61
CA PRO A 101 4.94 -14.46 9.35
C PRO A 101 5.92 -14.09 8.23
N THR A 102 6.30 -15.10 7.44
CA THR A 102 7.16 -14.99 6.25
C THR A 102 6.55 -15.81 5.10
N PRO A 103 7.00 -15.63 3.84
CA PRO A 103 6.54 -16.42 2.70
C PRO A 103 6.72 -17.95 2.82
N GLU A 104 7.58 -18.39 3.73
CA GLU A 104 7.88 -19.81 4.02
C GLU A 104 7.08 -20.35 5.20
N SER A 105 6.64 -19.47 6.12
CA SER A 105 5.93 -19.85 7.34
C SER A 105 4.44 -19.56 7.29
N THR A 106 4.00 -18.74 6.34
CA THR A 106 2.59 -18.42 6.11
C THR A 106 2.00 -19.48 5.21
N ASP A 107 1.01 -20.22 5.74
CA ASP A 107 0.15 -21.07 4.95
C ASP A 107 -1.12 -20.28 4.64
N GLN A 108 -1.09 -19.58 3.50
CA GLN A 108 -2.27 -18.85 3.05
C GLN A 108 -3.35 -19.88 2.69
N THR A 109 -4.58 -19.65 3.14
CA THR A 109 -5.67 -20.61 3.02
C THR A 109 -6.60 -20.27 1.87
N VAL A 110 -6.74 -18.97 1.56
CA VAL A 110 -7.60 -18.48 0.48
C VAL A 110 -6.82 -18.27 -0.83
N ALA A 111 -7.41 -18.65 -1.96
CA ALA A 111 -6.89 -18.27 -3.28
C ALA A 111 -7.29 -16.83 -3.60
N LEU A 112 -6.31 -15.93 -3.68
CA LEU A 112 -6.52 -14.52 -3.99
C LEU A 112 -6.34 -14.26 -5.48
N ARG A 113 -7.22 -13.51 -6.12
CA ARG A 113 -6.94 -12.84 -7.41
C ARG A 113 -6.41 -11.43 -7.15
N PRO A 114 -5.68 -10.81 -8.11
CA PRO A 114 -5.48 -9.36 -8.08
C PRO A 114 -6.85 -8.64 -8.00
N PRO A 115 -7.00 -7.61 -7.15
CA PRO A 115 -8.27 -6.93 -6.86
C PRO A 115 -8.77 -5.98 -7.97
N PHE A 116 -8.48 -6.30 -9.22
CA PHE A 116 -8.79 -5.47 -10.38
C PHE A 116 -8.82 -6.32 -11.65
N ASP A 117 -9.50 -5.81 -12.67
CA ASP A 117 -9.38 -6.28 -14.05
C ASP A 117 -8.41 -5.39 -14.83
N GLY A 118 -7.99 -5.85 -16.02
CA GLY A 118 -7.00 -5.15 -16.83
C GLY A 118 -5.56 -5.42 -16.40
N GLU A 119 -4.63 -4.61 -16.91
CA GLU A 119 -3.20 -4.71 -16.62
C GLU A 119 -2.78 -3.57 -15.70
N TRP A 120 -2.30 -3.89 -14.51
CA TRP A 120 -1.85 -2.92 -13.50
C TRP A 120 -0.38 -3.10 -13.17
N THR A 121 0.27 -2.01 -12.82
CA THR A 121 1.68 -1.96 -12.44
C THR A 121 1.82 -2.03 -10.93
N VAL A 122 2.67 -2.95 -10.46
CA VAL A 122 3.09 -3.02 -9.05
C VAL A 122 4.16 -1.97 -8.81
N VAL A 123 3.79 -0.80 -8.29
CA VAL A 123 4.76 0.28 -8.05
C VAL A 123 5.43 0.11 -6.70
N ASN A 124 4.69 -0.36 -5.71
CA ASN A 124 5.24 -0.80 -4.45
C ASN A 124 4.70 -2.18 -4.07
N GLY A 125 5.53 -3.01 -3.47
CA GLY A 125 5.09 -4.29 -2.93
C GLY A 125 6.01 -5.45 -3.25
N GLY A 126 5.84 -6.50 -2.46
CA GLY A 126 6.61 -7.73 -2.54
C GLY A 126 6.99 -8.25 -1.16
N VAL A 127 7.58 -9.44 -1.15
CA VAL A 127 7.83 -10.18 0.09
C VAL A 127 9.22 -10.00 0.67
N THR A 128 9.96 -9.00 0.17
CA THR A 128 11.33 -8.69 0.61
C THR A 128 11.47 -7.23 1.00
N LYS A 129 12.44 -6.91 1.86
CA LYS A 129 12.76 -5.54 2.27
C LYS A 129 13.10 -4.63 1.08
N ALA A 130 13.64 -5.17 -0.01
CA ALA A 130 14.00 -4.38 -1.18
C ALA A 130 12.79 -3.95 -2.03
N THR A 131 11.68 -4.68 -1.94
CA THR A 131 10.51 -4.49 -2.80
C THR A 131 9.29 -3.94 -2.03
N ALA A 132 9.21 -4.19 -0.73
CA ALA A 132 8.18 -3.63 0.15
C ALA A 132 8.46 -2.15 0.48
N HIS A 133 7.42 -1.33 0.52
CA HIS A 133 7.52 0.10 0.85
C HIS A 133 7.39 0.36 2.37
N SER A 134 6.70 -0.50 3.11
CA SER A 134 6.40 -0.34 4.55
C SER A 134 6.99 -1.46 5.41
N TRP A 135 8.21 -1.92 5.12
CA TRP A 135 8.80 -3.12 5.77
C TRP A 135 8.86 -3.05 7.30
N GLU A 136 9.12 -1.87 7.83
CA GLU A 136 9.27 -1.62 9.27
C GLU A 136 7.92 -1.46 9.98
N LEU A 137 6.83 -1.23 9.25
CA LEU A 137 5.47 -1.18 9.77
C LEU A 137 4.83 -2.56 9.68
N LEU A 138 4.75 -3.28 10.80
CA LEU A 138 4.33 -4.68 10.81
C LEU A 138 2.97 -4.96 10.14
N ALA A 139 2.01 -4.04 10.29
CA ALA A 139 0.69 -4.17 9.69
C ALA A 139 0.71 -4.03 8.16
N GLN A 140 1.69 -3.30 7.61
CA GLN A 140 1.79 -2.96 6.18
C GLN A 140 3.00 -3.60 5.49
N ARG A 141 3.74 -4.48 6.18
CA ARG A 141 5.00 -5.05 5.70
C ARG A 141 4.94 -5.66 4.30
N TYR A 142 3.79 -6.25 3.95
CA TYR A 142 3.54 -6.91 2.67
C TYR A 142 2.44 -6.22 1.87
N ALA A 143 2.20 -4.93 2.13
CA ALA A 143 1.26 -4.15 1.36
C ALA A 143 1.77 -3.89 -0.06
N TYR A 144 0.81 -3.74 -0.96
CA TYR A 144 0.99 -3.49 -2.38
C TYR A 144 0.28 -2.20 -2.76
N ASP A 145 0.94 -1.40 -3.58
CA ASP A 145 0.33 -0.26 -4.25
C ASP A 145 0.31 -0.56 -5.75
N PHE A 146 -0.90 -0.64 -6.30
CA PHE A 146 -1.15 -0.90 -7.72
C PHE A 146 -1.58 0.40 -8.41
N LEU A 147 -0.95 0.68 -9.55
CA LEU A 147 -1.24 1.83 -10.41
C LEU A 147 -1.54 1.36 -11.83
N LEU A 148 -2.26 2.17 -12.60
CA LEU A 148 -2.32 2.02 -14.05
C LEU A 148 -1.26 2.89 -14.69
N THR A 149 -0.53 2.34 -15.65
CA THR A 149 0.48 3.07 -16.41
C THR A 149 0.32 2.85 -17.91
N ASP A 150 0.63 3.86 -18.72
CA ASP A 150 0.76 3.69 -20.16
C ASP A 150 2.07 3.00 -20.57
N ASP A 151 2.28 2.78 -21.87
CA ASP A 151 3.49 2.15 -22.43
C ASP A 151 4.79 2.91 -22.12
N LEU A 152 4.68 4.18 -21.70
CA LEU A 152 5.81 5.03 -21.30
C LEU A 152 6.00 5.04 -19.77
N GLY A 153 5.19 4.30 -19.03
CA GLY A 153 5.23 4.23 -17.57
C GLY A 153 4.58 5.43 -16.87
N ARG A 154 3.80 6.25 -17.58
CA ARG A 154 3.12 7.41 -16.97
C ARG A 154 1.82 6.98 -16.31
N THR A 155 1.50 7.56 -15.15
CA THR A 155 0.30 7.24 -14.36
C THR A 155 -0.94 8.04 -14.75
N HIS A 156 -0.77 9.05 -15.60
CA HIS A 156 -1.84 9.94 -16.04
C HIS A 156 -1.68 10.37 -17.50
N SER A 157 -2.78 10.84 -18.06
CA SER A 157 -2.83 11.61 -19.29
C SER A 157 -2.61 13.11 -19.03
N ALA A 158 -2.45 13.91 -20.08
CA ALA A 158 -2.28 15.37 -19.97
C ALA A 158 -1.21 15.78 -18.93
N ASP A 159 -1.51 16.80 -18.12
CA ASP A 159 -0.58 17.38 -17.13
C ASP A 159 -0.73 16.79 -15.71
N GLY A 160 -1.67 15.86 -15.49
CA GLY A 160 -1.86 15.19 -14.20
C GLY A 160 -2.35 16.12 -13.09
N ILE A 161 -3.12 17.15 -13.44
CA ILE A 161 -3.57 18.17 -12.49
C ILE A 161 -4.86 17.71 -11.80
N TRP A 162 -5.72 17.02 -12.53
CA TRP A 162 -7.01 16.56 -12.07
C TRP A 162 -6.98 15.07 -11.74
N LEU A 163 -7.83 14.64 -10.81
CA LEU A 163 -7.96 13.23 -10.47
C LEU A 163 -8.32 12.40 -11.71
N GLU A 164 -9.18 12.94 -12.56
CA GLU A 164 -9.65 12.33 -13.81
C GLU A 164 -8.55 12.18 -14.88
N ASP A 165 -7.41 12.86 -14.73
CA ASP A 165 -6.27 12.67 -15.63
C ASP A 165 -5.57 11.32 -15.39
N TYR A 166 -5.66 10.78 -14.16
CA TYR A 166 -4.97 9.56 -13.73
C TYR A 166 -5.70 8.32 -14.19
N TYR A 167 -4.98 7.40 -14.82
CA TYR A 167 -5.57 6.21 -15.41
C TYR A 167 -6.27 5.33 -14.38
N ALA A 168 -5.72 5.24 -13.16
CA ALA A 168 -6.29 4.41 -12.09
C ALA A 168 -7.54 5.02 -11.44
N TYR A 169 -7.76 6.34 -11.54
CA TYR A 169 -8.86 6.98 -10.83
C TYR A 169 -10.22 6.56 -11.41
N GLY A 170 -11.11 6.08 -10.54
CA GLY A 170 -12.43 5.60 -10.93
C GLY A 170 -12.47 4.15 -11.44
N GLU A 171 -11.33 3.46 -11.54
CA GLU A 171 -11.31 2.06 -11.97
C GLU A 171 -11.98 1.12 -10.94
N PRO A 172 -12.71 0.08 -11.38
CA PRO A 172 -13.35 -0.87 -10.47
C PRO A 172 -12.34 -1.58 -9.55
N VAL A 173 -12.65 -1.61 -8.26
CA VAL A 173 -11.91 -2.40 -7.26
C VAL A 173 -12.74 -3.61 -6.86
N LEU A 174 -12.13 -4.79 -6.95
CA LEU A 174 -12.80 -6.08 -6.84
C LEU A 174 -12.35 -6.85 -5.60
N ALA A 175 -13.25 -7.65 -5.04
CA ALA A 175 -12.93 -8.56 -3.94
C ALA A 175 -11.90 -9.62 -4.41
N PRO A 176 -10.72 -9.73 -3.76
CA PRO A 176 -9.68 -10.71 -4.12
C PRO A 176 -10.13 -12.16 -3.98
N ALA A 177 -11.09 -12.42 -3.09
CA ALA A 177 -11.67 -13.72 -2.84
C ALA A 177 -13.08 -13.56 -2.27
N GLY A 178 -13.84 -14.66 -2.22
CA GLY A 178 -15.13 -14.66 -1.53
C GLY A 178 -14.96 -14.50 -0.02
N GLY A 179 -15.89 -13.81 0.64
CA GLY A 179 -15.75 -13.52 2.06
C GLY A 179 -16.91 -12.72 2.65
N THR A 180 -16.74 -12.25 3.87
CA THR A 180 -17.70 -11.35 4.54
C THR A 180 -17.06 -9.98 4.73
N VAL A 181 -17.75 -8.92 4.33
CA VAL A 181 -17.30 -7.55 4.58
C VAL A 181 -17.40 -7.28 6.08
N VAL A 182 -16.29 -6.93 6.72
CA VAL A 182 -16.22 -6.73 8.19
C VAL A 182 -15.98 -5.27 8.58
N ALA A 183 -15.47 -4.45 7.68
CA ALA A 183 -15.36 -3.01 7.88
C ALA A 183 -15.50 -2.27 6.56
N VAL A 184 -16.19 -1.13 6.62
CA VAL A 184 -16.35 -0.20 5.49
C VAL A 184 -16.13 1.21 6.00
N LYS A 185 -15.42 2.01 5.22
CA LYS A 185 -15.38 3.46 5.37
C LYS A 185 -15.61 4.11 4.01
N ASP A 186 -16.55 5.04 3.98
CA ASP A 186 -16.80 5.90 2.82
C ASP A 186 -17.03 7.35 3.26
N GLY A 187 -17.06 8.28 2.29
CA GLY A 187 -17.29 9.71 2.46
C GLY A 187 -16.07 10.53 2.90
N LEU A 188 -14.88 9.93 2.90
CA LEU A 188 -13.62 10.67 2.99
C LEU A 188 -13.27 11.20 1.61
N ARG A 189 -12.97 12.50 1.53
CA ARG A 189 -12.66 13.11 0.25
C ARG A 189 -11.36 12.60 -0.35
N ASP A 190 -11.33 12.59 -1.67
CA ASP A 190 -10.10 12.47 -2.45
C ASP A 190 -9.31 13.78 -2.42
N HIS A 191 -7.97 13.72 -2.32
CA HIS A 191 -7.17 14.94 -2.38
C HIS A 191 -7.21 15.51 -3.81
N PRO A 192 -7.63 16.77 -4.02
CA PRO A 192 -7.94 17.29 -5.36
C PRO A 192 -6.70 17.67 -6.19
N SER A 193 -5.50 17.56 -5.63
CA SER A 193 -4.24 17.89 -6.32
C SER A 193 -3.26 16.71 -6.25
N PRO A 194 -3.55 15.61 -6.96
CA PRO A 194 -2.69 14.43 -7.01
C PRO A 194 -1.31 14.76 -7.62
N GLY A 195 -0.29 13.95 -7.32
CA GLY A 195 1.08 14.09 -7.86
C GLY A 195 1.86 15.32 -7.37
N THR A 196 1.22 16.24 -6.63
CA THR A 196 1.86 17.48 -6.15
C THR A 196 2.66 17.31 -4.86
N GLY A 197 2.56 16.13 -4.22
CA GLY A 197 3.11 15.84 -2.90
C GLY A 197 2.23 16.33 -1.75
N TRP A 198 1.18 17.10 -2.00
CA TRP A 198 0.17 17.37 -0.98
C TRP A 198 -0.73 16.15 -0.80
N THR A 199 -0.88 15.69 0.43
CA THR A 199 -1.83 14.61 0.77
C THR A 199 -2.98 15.16 1.62
N GLU A 200 -4.02 14.36 1.79
CA GLU A 200 -5.21 14.74 2.55
C GLU A 200 -4.95 14.78 4.07
N TRP A 201 -4.21 15.78 4.53
CA TRP A 201 -3.81 15.90 5.94
C TRP A 201 -5.00 16.14 6.91
N ARG A 202 -6.19 16.47 6.39
CA ARG A 202 -7.42 16.61 7.20
C ARG A 202 -8.22 15.30 7.28
N THR A 203 -7.80 14.23 6.60
CA THR A 203 -8.43 12.92 6.74
C THR A 203 -8.38 12.47 8.20
N TRP A 204 -9.45 11.85 8.70
CA TRP A 204 -9.44 11.22 10.04
C TRP A 204 -9.01 9.75 9.99
N ASP A 205 -8.80 9.19 8.80
CA ASP A 205 -8.32 7.82 8.58
C ASP A 205 -7.27 7.80 7.48
N VAL A 206 -6.05 7.33 7.81
CA VAL A 206 -4.93 7.26 6.85
C VAL A 206 -5.21 6.34 5.67
N ARG A 207 -6.08 5.34 5.86
CA ARG A 207 -6.49 4.41 4.80
C ARG A 207 -7.43 5.06 3.77
N GLY A 208 -8.01 6.22 4.08
CA GLY A 208 -9.07 6.79 3.26
C GLY A 208 -10.34 5.95 3.30
N ASN A 209 -11.14 6.02 2.24
CA ASN A 209 -12.25 5.11 2.03
C ASN A 209 -11.68 3.71 1.79
N HIS A 210 -12.29 2.71 2.40
CA HIS A 210 -11.76 1.35 2.36
C HIS A 210 -12.82 0.29 2.64
N VAL A 211 -12.52 -0.93 2.22
CA VAL A 211 -13.28 -2.14 2.52
C VAL A 211 -12.33 -3.17 3.12
N VAL A 212 -12.75 -3.82 4.19
CA VAL A 212 -12.06 -4.99 4.76
C VAL A 212 -12.96 -6.20 4.59
N VAL A 213 -12.43 -7.25 3.94
CA VAL A 213 -13.13 -8.51 3.72
C VAL A 213 -12.43 -9.62 4.50
N ASP A 214 -13.20 -10.40 5.26
CA ASP A 214 -12.75 -11.61 5.97
C ASP A 214 -12.91 -12.84 5.08
N HIS A 215 -11.81 -13.55 4.87
CA HIS A 215 -11.67 -14.78 4.09
C HIS A 215 -11.37 -16.00 4.98
N ASP A 216 -12.04 -16.12 6.13
CA ASP A 216 -11.83 -17.18 7.13
C ASP A 216 -10.58 -16.96 7.99
N GLY A 217 -10.44 -15.75 8.52
CA GLY A 217 -9.33 -15.35 9.39
C GLY A 217 -8.16 -14.70 8.66
N GLU A 218 -8.20 -14.63 7.33
CA GLU A 218 -7.32 -13.82 6.49
C GLU A 218 -8.11 -12.63 5.96
N TYR A 219 -7.65 -11.41 6.24
CA TYR A 219 -8.42 -10.20 5.95
C TYR A 219 -7.77 -9.40 4.83
N SER A 220 -8.52 -9.09 3.78
CA SER A 220 -8.09 -8.20 2.71
C SER A 220 -8.53 -6.78 2.99
N LEU A 221 -7.58 -5.85 3.11
CA LEU A 221 -7.85 -4.41 3.15
C LEU A 221 -7.63 -3.83 1.75
N LEU A 222 -8.66 -3.15 1.23
CA LEU A 222 -8.66 -2.40 -0.02
C LEU A 222 -8.86 -0.92 0.33
N ALA A 223 -7.84 -0.08 0.15
CA ALA A 223 -7.79 1.28 0.65
C ALA A 223 -7.63 2.33 -0.45
N HIS A 224 -7.69 3.61 -0.05
CA HIS A 224 -7.67 4.78 -0.93
C HIS A 224 -8.79 4.79 -1.98
N LEU A 225 -9.96 4.22 -1.64
CA LEU A 225 -11.11 4.18 -2.54
C LEU A 225 -11.68 5.58 -2.79
N GLN A 226 -12.32 5.76 -3.94
CA GLN A 226 -12.93 7.03 -4.35
C GLN A 226 -14.09 7.41 -3.41
N GLU A 227 -14.22 8.70 -3.10
CA GLU A 227 -15.31 9.26 -2.29
C GLU A 227 -16.68 8.86 -2.86
N GLY A 228 -17.52 8.23 -2.04
CA GLY A 228 -18.88 7.82 -2.40
C GLY A 228 -18.94 6.66 -3.39
N SER A 229 -17.84 5.91 -3.56
CA SER A 229 -17.78 4.79 -4.50
C SER A 229 -18.03 3.43 -3.87
N VAL A 230 -17.96 3.31 -2.54
CA VAL A 230 -18.07 2.01 -1.87
C VAL A 230 -19.50 1.49 -2.03
N CYS A 231 -19.64 0.28 -2.56
CA CYS A 231 -20.93 -0.29 -2.94
C CYS A 231 -21.31 -1.56 -2.17
N VAL A 232 -20.68 -1.78 -1.00
CA VAL A 232 -20.93 -2.92 -0.11
C VAL A 232 -21.06 -2.45 1.34
N GLU A 233 -21.70 -3.26 2.18
CA GLU A 233 -21.95 -2.94 3.59
C GLU A 233 -21.34 -3.97 4.57
N PRO A 234 -20.98 -3.57 5.82
CA PRO A 234 -20.57 -4.53 6.84
C PRO A 234 -21.62 -5.63 7.08
N GLY A 235 -21.18 -6.89 7.06
CA GLY A 235 -22.01 -8.08 7.15
C GLY A 235 -22.41 -8.68 5.80
N GLU A 236 -22.19 -7.96 4.69
CA GLU A 236 -22.46 -8.46 3.34
C GLU A 236 -21.48 -9.57 2.96
N ARG A 237 -21.98 -10.60 2.27
CA ARG A 237 -21.12 -11.61 1.63
C ARG A 237 -20.77 -11.15 0.23
N VAL A 238 -19.49 -11.18 -0.10
CA VAL A 238 -18.98 -10.86 -1.44
C VAL A 238 -18.45 -12.12 -2.11
N GLU A 239 -18.64 -12.21 -3.42
CA GLU A 239 -18.03 -13.24 -4.27
C GLU A 239 -16.66 -12.79 -4.79
N VAL A 240 -15.80 -13.74 -5.18
CA VAL A 240 -14.52 -13.40 -5.82
C VAL A 240 -14.77 -12.59 -7.09
N GLY A 241 -14.08 -11.46 -7.23
CA GLY A 241 -14.27 -10.55 -8.37
C GLY A 241 -15.51 -9.65 -8.27
N GLN A 242 -16.30 -9.72 -7.20
CA GLN A 242 -17.38 -8.76 -6.98
C GLN A 242 -16.80 -7.36 -6.75
N GLN A 243 -17.34 -6.36 -7.43
CA GLN A 243 -16.94 -4.97 -7.20
C GLN A 243 -17.33 -4.51 -5.80
N VAL A 244 -16.40 -3.87 -5.10
CA VAL A 244 -16.61 -3.32 -3.74
C VAL A 244 -16.47 -1.80 -3.69
N GLY A 245 -15.88 -1.19 -4.72
CA GLY A 245 -15.74 0.25 -4.84
C GLY A 245 -15.03 0.65 -6.13
N ARG A 246 -14.48 1.86 -6.15
CA ARG A 246 -13.61 2.35 -7.22
C ARG A 246 -12.31 2.90 -6.65
N CYS A 247 -11.23 2.80 -7.41
CA CYS A 247 -9.93 3.34 -7.05
C CYS A 247 -9.99 4.87 -6.96
N GLY A 248 -9.44 5.43 -5.90
CA GLY A 248 -9.50 6.86 -5.60
C GLY A 248 -8.14 7.39 -5.17
N ASN A 249 -8.18 8.50 -4.42
CA ASN A 249 -7.04 9.20 -3.84
C ASN A 249 -7.36 9.74 -2.44
N SER A 250 -8.23 9.05 -1.70
CA SER A 250 -8.65 9.43 -0.36
C SER A 250 -7.64 8.98 0.70
N GLY A 251 -7.58 9.66 1.83
CA GLY A 251 -6.63 9.33 2.90
C GLY A 251 -5.20 9.79 2.62
N ASN A 252 -4.21 9.06 3.14
CA ASN A 252 -2.81 9.42 2.99
C ASN A 252 -2.21 8.93 1.66
N SER A 253 -2.75 9.43 0.55
CA SER A 253 -2.37 9.07 -0.81
C SER A 253 -1.73 10.24 -1.55
N THR A 254 -0.69 9.97 -2.33
CA THR A 254 0.05 10.96 -3.16
C THR A 254 -0.57 11.12 -4.55
N GLU A 255 -1.08 10.05 -5.13
CA GLU A 255 -1.78 10.00 -6.42
C GLU A 255 -2.77 8.82 -6.45
N PRO A 256 -3.76 8.80 -7.37
CA PRO A 256 -4.72 7.71 -7.46
C PRO A 256 -4.07 6.34 -7.63
N HIS A 257 -4.23 5.46 -6.65
CA HIS A 257 -3.72 4.09 -6.67
C HIS A 257 -4.56 3.19 -5.75
N LEU A 258 -4.48 1.88 -5.98
CA LEU A 258 -5.08 0.90 -5.08
C LEU A 258 -4.04 0.38 -4.09
N HIS A 259 -4.22 0.71 -2.81
CA HIS A 259 -3.49 0.08 -1.73
C HIS A 259 -4.20 -1.20 -1.29
N TYR A 260 -3.45 -2.30 -1.31
CA TYR A 260 -3.91 -3.62 -0.91
C TYR A 260 -2.99 -4.25 0.12
N GLN A 261 -3.55 -4.83 1.16
CA GLN A 261 -2.79 -5.72 2.04
C GLN A 261 -3.66 -6.88 2.53
N LEU A 262 -3.00 -8.02 2.75
CA LEU A 262 -3.57 -9.14 3.51
C LEU A 262 -3.08 -9.04 4.96
N GLN A 263 -3.97 -9.26 5.92
CA GLN A 263 -3.68 -9.06 7.33
C GLN A 263 -4.35 -10.14 8.21
N ASP A 264 -3.79 -10.40 9.40
CA ASP A 264 -4.23 -11.51 10.30
C ASP A 264 -5.44 -11.17 11.20
N THR A 265 -5.82 -9.91 11.26
CA THR A 265 -6.98 -9.40 12.03
C THR A 265 -7.58 -8.23 11.26
N PRO A 266 -8.85 -7.84 11.48
CA PRO A 266 -9.46 -6.73 10.72
C PRO A 266 -8.92 -5.34 11.13
N ASP A 267 -8.16 -5.23 12.22
CA ASP A 267 -7.67 -3.96 12.74
C ASP A 267 -6.36 -3.53 12.07
N PHE A 268 -6.38 -2.37 11.41
CA PHE A 268 -5.23 -1.86 10.66
C PHE A 268 -3.98 -1.58 11.49
N PHE A 269 -4.12 -1.17 12.76
CA PHE A 269 -2.96 -0.75 13.56
C PHE A 269 -2.30 -1.90 14.33
N THR A 270 -3.06 -2.94 14.66
CA THR A 270 -2.63 -4.06 15.51
C THR A 270 -2.53 -5.39 14.75
N ALA A 271 -2.79 -5.40 13.45
CA ALA A 271 -2.58 -6.55 12.60
C ALA A 271 -1.08 -6.80 12.30
N MET A 272 -0.78 -8.06 11.94
CA MET A 272 0.34 -8.40 11.09
C MET A 272 -0.10 -8.40 9.63
N GLY A 273 0.68 -7.74 8.79
CA GLY A 273 0.64 -8.01 7.36
C GLY A 273 1.08 -9.45 7.09
N LEU A 274 0.29 -10.15 6.28
CA LEU A 274 0.58 -11.48 5.77
C LEU A 274 1.08 -11.36 4.32
N PRO A 275 2.04 -12.17 3.87
CA PRO A 275 2.53 -12.11 2.49
C PRO A 275 1.45 -12.64 1.54
N PRO A 276 0.78 -11.79 0.73
CA PRO A 276 -0.29 -12.27 -0.14
C PRO A 276 0.30 -12.93 -1.39
N ALA A 277 -0.11 -14.17 -1.63
CA ALA A 277 0.18 -14.90 -2.85
C ALA A 277 -1.06 -14.90 -3.76
N PHE A 278 -0.90 -14.52 -5.01
CA PHE A 278 -1.98 -14.36 -5.97
C PHE A 278 -2.06 -15.55 -6.94
N SER A 279 -3.26 -15.83 -7.40
CA SER A 279 -3.63 -16.86 -8.37
C SER A 279 -4.14 -16.23 -9.66
N GLY A 280 -4.09 -16.99 -10.76
CA GLY A 280 -4.55 -16.51 -12.07
C GLY A 280 -3.79 -15.27 -12.56
N VAL A 281 -2.46 -15.26 -12.41
CA VAL A 281 -1.65 -14.08 -12.76
C VAL A 281 -0.82 -14.32 -14.01
N GLU A 282 -0.93 -13.39 -14.96
CA GLU A 282 -0.01 -13.24 -16.08
C GLU A 282 0.82 -11.97 -15.91
N LEU A 283 2.11 -12.07 -16.21
CA LEU A 283 3.01 -10.92 -16.23
C LEU A 283 3.22 -10.47 -17.67
N ALA A 284 3.03 -9.18 -17.95
CA ALA A 284 3.29 -8.64 -19.28
C ALA A 284 4.79 -8.30 -19.45
N GLY A 285 5.40 -8.74 -20.56
CA GLY A 285 6.79 -8.42 -20.94
C GLY A 285 7.71 -9.62 -21.24
N ALA A 286 8.71 -9.43 -22.11
CA ALA A 286 9.52 -10.51 -22.73
C ALA A 286 10.47 -11.30 -21.80
N ASN A 287 10.60 -10.93 -20.52
CA ASN A 287 11.49 -11.57 -19.54
C ASN A 287 10.82 -11.79 -18.17
N ALA A 288 9.48 -11.79 -18.10
CA ALA A 288 8.81 -11.92 -16.82
C ALA A 288 8.93 -13.38 -16.31
N GLU A 289 9.78 -13.61 -15.30
CA GLU A 289 9.86 -14.90 -14.59
C GLU A 289 8.46 -15.29 -14.09
N ASP A 290 8.03 -16.54 -14.32
CA ASP A 290 6.74 -17.05 -13.83
C ASP A 290 6.68 -16.84 -12.30
N PRO A 291 5.78 -16.00 -11.78
CA PRO A 291 5.82 -15.60 -10.37
C PRO A 291 5.49 -16.76 -9.42
N ARG A 292 5.07 -17.92 -9.98
CA ARG A 292 4.85 -19.17 -9.26
C ARG A 292 6.13 -19.99 -9.08
N THR A 293 7.21 -19.74 -9.81
CA THR A 293 8.43 -20.53 -9.65
C THR A 293 9.24 -19.99 -8.48
N ASN A 294 9.63 -20.88 -7.56
CA ASN A 294 10.69 -20.53 -6.63
C ASN A 294 12.03 -20.50 -7.38
N GLY A 295 13.07 -19.88 -6.81
CA GLY A 295 14.44 -19.89 -7.39
C GLY A 295 15.08 -21.28 -7.54
N ARG A 296 14.32 -22.36 -7.33
CA ARG A 296 14.66 -23.77 -7.53
C ARG A 296 13.83 -24.45 -8.64
N GLY A 297 12.94 -23.72 -9.32
CA GLY A 297 12.13 -24.21 -10.44
C GLY A 297 10.84 -24.96 -10.07
N GLU A 298 10.47 -25.02 -8.79
CA GLU A 298 9.21 -25.64 -8.37
C GLU A 298 8.05 -24.65 -8.54
N ARG A 299 6.95 -25.10 -9.17
CA ARG A 299 5.73 -24.32 -9.32
C ARG A 299 4.92 -24.34 -8.01
N ARG A 300 4.84 -23.19 -7.35
CA ARG A 300 3.87 -22.91 -6.29
C ARG A 300 2.47 -22.76 -6.90
N ARG A 301 1.45 -23.09 -6.10
CA ARG A 301 0.03 -22.90 -6.44
C ARG A 301 -0.27 -21.41 -6.73
N TRP A 302 0.39 -20.51 -6.02
CA TRP A 302 0.20 -19.06 -6.06
C TRP A 302 1.54 -18.32 -6.16
N ALA A 303 1.44 -17.05 -6.49
CA ALA A 303 2.54 -16.24 -7.01
C ALA A 303 2.73 -14.97 -6.18
N TYR A 304 3.96 -14.64 -5.81
CA TYR A 304 4.24 -13.36 -5.14
C TYR A 304 4.62 -12.31 -6.17
N LEU A 305 3.87 -11.20 -6.18
CA LEU A 305 4.16 -10.07 -7.06
C LEU A 305 5.28 -9.22 -6.47
N ARG A 306 5.98 -8.47 -7.31
CA ARG A 306 7.12 -7.62 -6.95
C ARG A 306 7.04 -6.30 -7.70
N ARG A 307 7.60 -5.25 -7.08
CA ARG A 307 7.79 -3.95 -7.70
C ARG A 307 8.35 -4.03 -9.12
N GLY A 308 7.76 -3.25 -10.03
CA GLY A 308 8.12 -3.12 -11.44
C GLY A 308 7.43 -4.12 -12.37
N GLN A 309 6.55 -4.98 -11.85
CA GLN A 309 5.80 -5.93 -12.66
C GLN A 309 4.49 -5.33 -13.18
N HIS A 310 4.17 -5.62 -14.44
CA HIS A 310 2.85 -5.42 -15.02
C HIS A 310 2.05 -6.72 -14.87
N VAL A 311 0.86 -6.63 -14.28
CA VAL A 311 0.11 -7.75 -13.74
C VAL A 311 -1.30 -7.74 -14.31
N ARG A 312 -1.70 -8.86 -14.93
CA ARG A 312 -3.06 -9.08 -15.41
C ARG A 312 -3.65 -10.32 -14.75
N TYR A 313 -4.94 -10.26 -14.42
CA TYR A 313 -5.69 -11.45 -14.02
C TYR A 313 -6.13 -12.26 -15.25
N VAL A 314 -5.89 -13.57 -15.23
CA VAL A 314 -6.29 -14.54 -16.23
C VAL A 314 -6.96 -15.73 -15.55
N THR A 315 -8.13 -16.09 -16.06
CA THR A 315 -8.86 -17.28 -15.62
C THR A 315 -8.20 -18.56 -16.14
N ASP A 316 -8.36 -19.68 -15.44
CA ASP A 316 -7.77 -20.96 -15.86
C ASP A 316 -8.27 -21.42 -17.25
N GLU A 317 -9.51 -21.10 -17.63
CA GLU A 317 -10.06 -21.38 -18.97
C GLU A 317 -9.27 -20.69 -20.09
N THR A 318 -8.90 -19.42 -19.88
CA THR A 318 -8.12 -18.64 -20.85
C THR A 318 -6.65 -19.08 -20.98
N ALA A 319 -6.12 -19.79 -19.98
CA ALA A 319 -4.75 -20.31 -20.00
C ALA A 319 -4.65 -21.63 -20.79
N GLU A 320 -5.67 -22.48 -20.74
CA GLU A 320 -5.74 -23.74 -21.50
C GLU A 320 -5.95 -23.50 -23.00
N GLU A 321 -6.81 -22.55 -23.39
CA GLU A 321 -7.06 -22.20 -24.79
C GLU A 321 -5.80 -21.67 -25.50
N ARG A 322 -4.96 -20.88 -24.79
CA ARG A 322 -3.70 -20.35 -25.34
C ARG A 322 -2.53 -21.35 -25.28
N GLY A 323 -2.63 -22.37 -24.43
CA GLY A 323 -1.68 -23.48 -24.39
C GLY A 323 -1.80 -24.43 -25.58
N ALA A 324 -3.00 -24.54 -26.17
CA ALA A 324 -3.27 -25.34 -27.36
C ALA A 324 -2.71 -24.73 -28.66
N ASP A 325 -2.42 -23.42 -28.66
CA ASP A 325 -2.00 -22.65 -29.84
C ASP A 325 -0.47 -22.46 -29.95
N ARG A 326 0.32 -23.03 -29.04
CA ARG A 326 1.78 -23.10 -29.20
C ARG A 326 2.13 -24.26 -30.14
N PRO A 327 2.66 -24.00 -31.36
CA PRO A 327 3.16 -25.09 -32.18
C PRO A 327 4.29 -25.79 -31.41
N ALA A 328 4.19 -27.12 -31.32
CA ALA A 328 5.24 -27.94 -30.75
C ALA A 328 6.57 -27.62 -31.44
N ALA A 329 7.51 -27.05 -30.69
CA ALA A 329 8.85 -26.79 -31.18
C ALA A 329 9.47 -28.12 -31.64
N ARG A 330 9.76 -28.20 -32.94
CA ARG A 330 10.64 -29.22 -33.53
C ARG A 330 12.07 -28.71 -33.48
#